data_AF-A0A1H8HVW7-F1
#
_entry.id   AF-A0A1H8HVW7-F1
#
_cell.length_a   1.000
_cell.length_b   1.000
_cell.length_c   1.000
_cell.angle_alpha   90.00
_cell.angle_beta   90.00
_cell.angle_gamma   90.00
#
_symmetry.space_group_name_H-M   'P 1'
#
loop_
_entity.id
_entity.type
_entity.pdbx_description
1 polymer ?
#
loop_
_entity_poly.entity_id
_entity_poly.type
_entity_poly.pdbx_seq_one_letter_code
_entity_poly.pdbx_strand_id
1 'polypeptide(L)'
;MLISVLSSLIVSSPGSAQNNADIENIFNWAENNFAQFFPNHQMTLNAEPWHYRFYPSTGIYIGARDEQIFVLGGPFGNNEPRFIITVPDLLAQIGRDSGVPACRNPVDGFTAIQNDHVVNITSNGQCFSRAMIISGV
;
A
#
# COMPACT_ATOMS: atom_id res chain seq x y z
N MET A 1 32.69 -4.18 -46.21
CA MET A 1 31.88 -5.42 -46.22
C MET A 1 32.51 -6.31 -45.14
N LEU A 2 31.91 -6.71 -44.02
CA LEU A 2 30.56 -6.59 -43.48
C LEU A 2 30.68 -6.77 -41.94
N ILE A 3 30.12 -5.84 -41.17
CA ILE A 3 29.40 -5.97 -39.88
C ILE A 3 29.99 -6.90 -38.79
N SER A 4 30.63 -6.31 -37.76
CA SER A 4 30.70 -6.92 -36.43
C SER A 4 29.43 -6.60 -35.66
N VAL A 5 28.59 -7.61 -35.42
CA VAL A 5 27.37 -7.49 -34.60
C VAL A 5 27.83 -7.51 -33.15
N LEU A 6 27.96 -6.33 -32.52
CA LEU A 6 28.05 -6.21 -31.07
C LEU A 6 26.76 -6.78 -30.49
N SER A 7 26.88 -7.97 -29.91
CA SER A 7 25.78 -8.64 -29.21
C SER A 7 25.40 -7.77 -28.01
N SER A 8 24.28 -7.05 -28.14
CA SER A 8 23.63 -6.38 -27.02
C SER A 8 23.29 -7.46 -25.99
N LEU A 9 23.94 -7.41 -24.82
CA LEU A 9 23.39 -8.07 -23.64
C LEU A 9 22.04 -7.41 -23.38
N ILE A 10 20.97 -8.13 -23.67
CA ILE A 10 19.65 -7.78 -23.19
C ILE A 10 19.73 -8.03 -21.67
N VAL A 11 19.99 -6.98 -20.90
CA VAL A 11 19.76 -7.01 -19.46
C VAL A 11 18.26 -7.11 -19.31
N SER A 12 17.76 -8.33 -19.17
CA SER A 12 16.44 -8.57 -18.62
C SER A 12 16.51 -8.12 -17.17
N SER A 13 16.20 -6.85 -16.91
CA SER A 13 15.85 -6.44 -15.57
C SER A 13 14.77 -7.41 -15.08
N PRO A 14 14.88 -8.00 -13.88
CA PRO A 14 13.71 -8.56 -13.23
C PRO A 14 12.80 -7.36 -12.94
N GLY A 15 11.98 -6.97 -13.92
CA GLY A 15 10.73 -6.29 -13.62
C GLY A 15 9.99 -7.25 -12.70
N SER A 16 9.72 -6.82 -11.48
CA SER A 16 8.99 -7.62 -10.50
C SER A 16 7.71 -8.09 -11.17
N ALA A 17 7.68 -9.36 -11.57
CA ALA A 17 6.46 -9.97 -12.05
C ALA A 17 5.47 -9.81 -10.90
N GLN A 18 4.44 -8.99 -11.10
CA GLN A 18 3.42 -8.71 -10.11
C GLN A 18 2.96 -10.05 -9.52
N ASN A 19 3.36 -10.34 -8.27
CA ASN A 19 3.15 -11.66 -7.71
C ASN A 19 1.68 -11.77 -7.30
N ASN A 20 0.94 -12.72 -7.87
CA ASN A 20 -0.46 -12.94 -7.53
C ASN A 20 -0.67 -13.06 -6.01
N ALA A 21 0.26 -13.70 -5.29
CA ALA A 21 0.17 -13.80 -3.83
C ALA A 21 0.24 -12.45 -3.12
N ASP A 22 1.02 -11.50 -3.64
CA ASP A 22 1.12 -10.16 -3.09
C ASP A 22 -0.17 -9.36 -3.35
N ILE A 23 -0.77 -9.51 -4.52
CA ILE A 23 -2.07 -8.92 -4.85
C ILE A 23 -3.15 -9.48 -3.92
N GLU A 24 -3.19 -10.81 -3.73
CA GLU A 24 -4.12 -11.45 -2.80
C GLU A 24 -3.95 -10.90 -1.37
N ASN A 25 -2.70 -10.77 -0.91
CA ASN A 25 -2.39 -10.22 0.41
C ASN A 25 -2.90 -8.77 0.55
N ILE A 26 -2.68 -7.93 -0.47
CA ILE A 26 -3.16 -6.55 -0.51
C ILE A 26 -4.68 -6.50 -0.46
N PHE A 27 -5.37 -7.30 -1.28
CA PHE A 27 -6.84 -7.29 -1.33
C PHE A 27 -7.45 -7.79 -0.01
N ASN A 28 -6.90 -8.86 0.57
CA ASN A 28 -7.32 -9.36 1.87
C ASN A 28 -7.06 -8.33 2.97
N TRP A 29 -5.91 -7.64 2.93
CA TRP A 29 -5.63 -6.55 3.87
C TRP A 29 -6.65 -5.41 3.72
N ALA A 30 -7.02 -5.05 2.50
CA ALA A 30 -8.01 -4.00 2.24
C ALA A 30 -9.40 -4.37 2.80
N GLU A 31 -9.84 -5.63 2.64
CA GLU A 31 -11.09 -6.14 3.21
C GLU A 31 -11.12 -6.01 4.74
N ASN A 32 -10.00 -6.29 5.41
CA ASN A 32 -9.88 -6.25 6.86
C ASN A 32 -9.83 -4.82 7.42
N ASN A 33 -9.19 -3.88 6.72
CA ASN A 33 -8.95 -2.53 7.23
C ASN A 33 -9.99 -1.51 6.74
N PHE A 34 -10.65 -1.79 5.61
CA PHE A 34 -11.60 -0.88 4.97
C PHE A 34 -12.92 -1.59 4.64
N ALA A 35 -13.47 -2.32 5.60
CA ALA A 35 -14.72 -3.07 5.45
C ALA A 35 -15.92 -2.21 5.00
N GLN A 36 -15.89 -0.88 5.21
CA GLN A 36 -16.90 0.04 4.69
C GLN A 36 -16.91 0.15 3.16
N PHE A 37 -15.76 -0.11 2.51
CA PHE A 37 -15.61 -0.05 1.05
C PHE A 37 -15.51 -1.46 0.43
N PHE A 38 -14.82 -2.37 1.12
CA PHE A 38 -14.56 -3.74 0.68
C PHE A 38 -15.19 -4.76 1.65
N PRO A 39 -16.52 -4.81 1.76
CA PRO A 39 -17.20 -5.68 2.70
C PRO A 39 -17.23 -7.13 2.20
N ASN A 40 -16.94 -8.06 3.11
CA ASN A 40 -16.89 -9.50 2.88
C ASN A 40 -15.83 -9.91 1.84
N HIS A 41 -15.31 -11.11 2.02
CA HIS A 41 -14.33 -11.64 1.09
C HIS A 41 -14.92 -11.87 -0.29
N GLN A 42 -14.21 -11.44 -1.33
CA GLN A 42 -14.54 -11.71 -2.73
C GLN A 42 -13.42 -12.50 -3.42
N MET A 43 -13.78 -13.32 -4.41
CA MET A 43 -12.79 -14.03 -5.22
C MET A 43 -12.07 -13.06 -6.16
N THR A 44 -10.76 -13.16 -6.27
CA THR A 44 -9.99 -12.44 -7.27
C THR A 44 -10.24 -13.00 -8.66
N LEU A 45 -10.55 -12.10 -9.58
CA LEU A 45 -10.75 -12.36 -11.00
C LEU A 45 -9.56 -11.82 -11.79
N ASN A 46 -9.24 -12.50 -12.88
CA ASN A 46 -8.13 -12.14 -13.76
C ASN A 46 -8.67 -11.84 -15.16
N ALA A 47 -8.35 -10.65 -15.68
CA ALA A 47 -8.62 -10.26 -17.05
C ALA A 47 -7.47 -9.40 -17.52
N GLU A 48 -6.47 -10.00 -18.18
CA GLU A 48 -5.22 -9.34 -18.53
C GLU A 48 -5.46 -7.95 -19.15
N PRO A 49 -4.74 -6.91 -18.68
CA PRO A 49 -3.63 -6.92 -17.71
C PRO A 49 -4.05 -6.84 -16.22
N TRP A 50 -5.32 -7.07 -15.87
CA TRP A 50 -5.87 -6.83 -14.54
C TRP A 50 -6.02 -8.07 -13.67
N HIS A 51 -5.75 -7.89 -12.38
CA HIS A 51 -6.26 -8.71 -11.28
C HIS A 51 -7.21 -7.85 -10.45
N TYR A 52 -8.43 -8.30 -10.18
CA TYR A 52 -9.41 -7.43 -9.51
C TYR A 52 -10.44 -8.20 -8.70
N ARG A 53 -11.08 -7.50 -7.76
CA ARG A 53 -12.26 -7.97 -7.02
C ARG A 53 -13.37 -6.95 -7.15
N PHE A 54 -14.59 -7.43 -7.23
CA PHE A 54 -15.80 -6.62 -7.24
C PHE A 54 -16.63 -6.90 -5.99
N TYR A 55 -17.02 -5.83 -5.28
CA TYR A 55 -17.82 -5.90 -4.07
C TYR A 55 -19.26 -5.45 -4.40
N PRO A 56 -20.22 -6.37 -4.59
CA PRO A 56 -21.53 -6.04 -5.12
C PRO A 56 -22.38 -5.16 -4.20
N SER A 57 -22.17 -5.24 -2.89
CA SER A 57 -22.93 -4.43 -1.92
C SER A 57 -22.52 -2.95 -1.93
N THR A 58 -21.28 -2.62 -2.30
CA THR A 58 -20.79 -1.24 -2.39
C THR A 58 -20.67 -0.75 -3.83
N GLY A 59 -20.70 -1.67 -4.80
CA GLY A 59 -20.46 -1.36 -6.21
C GLY A 59 -19.01 -0.94 -6.49
N ILE A 60 -18.07 -1.31 -5.62
CA ILE A 60 -16.66 -0.91 -5.72
C ILE A 60 -15.83 -2.06 -6.27
N TYR A 61 -14.87 -1.72 -7.12
CA TYR A 61 -13.79 -2.57 -7.58
C TYR A 61 -12.48 -2.15 -6.90
N ILE A 62 -11.67 -3.13 -6.53
CA ILE A 62 -10.24 -2.95 -6.30
C ILE A 62 -9.51 -3.74 -7.38
N GLY A 63 -8.47 -3.15 -7.98
CA GLY A 63 -7.74 -3.76 -9.09
C GLY A 63 -6.25 -3.48 -9.02
N ALA A 64 -5.47 -4.42 -9.54
CA ALA A 64 -4.03 -4.32 -9.72
C ALA A 64 -3.68 -4.47 -11.21
N ARG A 65 -2.87 -3.55 -11.72
CA ARG A 65 -2.35 -3.55 -13.10
C ARG A 65 -0.99 -2.88 -13.12
N ASP A 66 -0.01 -3.46 -13.81
CA ASP A 66 1.32 -2.86 -13.99
C ASP A 66 1.98 -2.42 -12.66
N GLU A 67 1.89 -3.24 -11.61
CA GLU A 67 2.41 -2.95 -10.25
C GLU A 67 1.72 -1.78 -9.54
N GLN A 68 0.53 -1.39 -9.99
CA GLN A 68 -0.25 -0.30 -9.43
C GLN A 68 -1.62 -0.78 -8.93
N ILE A 69 -2.05 -0.24 -7.80
CA ILE A 69 -3.36 -0.49 -7.19
C ILE A 69 -4.31 0.65 -7.55
N PHE A 70 -5.51 0.27 -7.95
CA PHE A 70 -6.59 1.15 -8.36
C PHE A 70 -7.89 0.79 -7.65
N VAL A 71 -8.79 1.78 -7.59
CA VAL A 71 -10.19 1.59 -7.21
C VAL A 71 -11.11 2.21 -8.25
N LEU A 72 -12.30 1.65 -8.40
CA LEU A 72 -13.35 2.16 -9.29
C LEU A 72 -14.69 1.91 -8.60
N GLY A 73 -15.66 2.80 -8.75
CA GLY A 73 -16.99 2.62 -8.19
C GLY A 73 -17.28 3.44 -6.94
N GLY A 74 -18.55 3.55 -6.58
CA GLY A 74 -19.01 4.21 -5.36
C GLY A 74 -18.47 5.65 -5.22
N PRO A 75 -17.86 6.01 -4.07
CA PRO A 75 -17.34 7.36 -3.84
C PRO A 75 -16.09 7.70 -4.67
N PHE A 76 -15.50 6.73 -5.37
CA PHE A 76 -14.30 6.91 -6.18
C PHE A 76 -14.59 7.29 -7.64
N GLY A 77 -15.87 7.26 -8.04
CA GLY A 77 -16.32 7.53 -9.41
C GLY A 77 -16.37 6.27 -10.28
N ASN A 78 -17.19 6.29 -11.33
CA ASN A 78 -17.50 5.11 -12.15
C ASN A 78 -16.87 5.14 -13.55
N ASN A 79 -16.19 6.23 -13.91
CA ASN A 79 -15.78 6.46 -15.30
C ASN A 79 -14.39 5.89 -15.60
N GLU A 80 -13.47 5.98 -14.64
CA GLU A 80 -12.07 5.60 -14.83
C GLU A 80 -11.47 5.06 -13.53
N PRO A 81 -10.61 4.01 -13.58
CA PRO A 81 -9.92 3.50 -12.40
C PRO A 81 -9.01 4.56 -11.80
N ARG A 82 -9.21 4.85 -10.51
CA ARG A 82 -8.42 5.82 -9.77
C ARG A 82 -7.20 5.16 -9.16
N PHE A 83 -6.02 5.64 -9.52
CA PHE A 83 -4.76 5.21 -8.91
C PHE A 83 -4.73 5.54 -7.41
N ILE A 84 -4.28 4.57 -6.61
CA ILE A 84 -4.08 4.73 -5.17
C ILE A 84 -2.59 4.74 -4.84
N ILE A 85 -1.89 3.65 -5.17
CA ILE A 85 -0.51 3.42 -4.75
C ILE A 85 0.13 2.30 -5.58
N THR A 86 1.46 2.19 -5.56
CA THR A 86 2.14 1.03 -6.13
C THR A 86 2.06 -0.19 -5.21
N VAL A 87 2.13 -1.39 -5.77
CA VAL A 87 2.22 -2.66 -5.04
C VAL A 87 3.41 -2.67 -4.06
N PRO A 88 4.67 -2.38 -4.46
CA PRO A 88 5.80 -2.43 -3.53
C PRO A 88 5.68 -1.41 -2.39
N ASP A 89 5.20 -0.19 -2.66
CA ASP A 89 5.02 0.81 -1.61
C ASP A 89 3.94 0.39 -0.60
N LEU A 90 2.85 -0.24 -1.09
CA LEU A 90 1.79 -0.72 -0.21
C LEU A 90 2.24 -1.92 0.62
N LEU A 91 2.95 -2.89 0.03
CA LEU A 91 3.51 -4.01 0.79
C LEU A 91 4.49 -3.54 1.87
N ALA A 92 5.31 -2.53 1.57
CA ALA A 92 6.19 -1.91 2.54
C ALA A 92 5.42 -1.25 3.70
N GLN A 93 4.23 -0.69 3.44
CA GLN A 93 3.34 -0.15 4.47
C GLN A 93 2.68 -1.25 5.31
N ILE A 94 2.10 -2.26 4.66
CA ILE A 94 1.45 -3.41 5.32
C ILE A 94 2.45 -4.14 6.24
N GLY A 95 3.70 -4.31 5.79
CA GLY A 95 4.77 -4.91 6.59
C GLY A 95 5.15 -4.11 7.82
N ARG A 96 4.98 -2.78 7.80
CA ARG A 96 5.19 -1.91 8.98
C ARG A 96 4.02 -2.00 9.96
N ASP A 97 2.79 -2.13 9.47
CA ASP A 97 1.59 -2.28 10.30
C ASP A 97 1.49 -3.67 10.95
N SER A 98 2.11 -4.68 10.35
CA SER A 98 1.99 -6.09 10.79
C SER A 98 2.95 -6.49 11.92
N GLY A 99 3.86 -5.60 12.36
CA GLY A 99 4.91 -5.92 13.33
C GLY A 99 4.74 -5.35 14.75
N VAL A 100 3.83 -4.40 14.96
CA VAL A 100 3.69 -3.73 16.26
C VAL A 100 2.20 -3.48 16.57
N PRO A 101 1.62 -4.18 17.56
CA PRO A 101 0.20 -4.03 17.95
C PRO A 101 -0.22 -2.58 18.27
N ALA A 102 0.74 -1.73 18.64
CA ALA A 102 0.54 -0.33 18.95
C ALA A 102 0.17 0.54 17.73
N CYS A 103 0.46 0.10 16.51
CA CYS A 103 0.34 0.96 15.33
C CYS A 103 -1.03 0.85 14.64
N ARG A 104 -1.90 -0.04 15.14
CA ARG A 104 -3.28 -0.24 14.66
C ARG A 104 -4.24 0.87 15.11
N ASN A 105 -3.95 1.57 16.20
CA ASN A 105 -4.75 2.71 16.68
C ASN A 105 -3.85 3.93 16.88
N PRO A 106 -3.89 4.95 16.00
CA PRO A 106 -3.14 6.17 16.22
C PRO A 106 -3.89 7.07 17.20
N VAL A 107 -3.86 6.79 18.50
CA VAL A 107 -4.20 7.79 19.53
C VAL A 107 -3.72 7.41 20.93
N ASP A 108 -3.18 8.43 21.60
CA ASP A 108 -2.78 8.57 23.01
C ASP A 108 -1.53 7.84 23.50
N GLY A 109 -0.52 8.63 23.88
CA GLY A 109 0.64 8.12 24.62
C GLY A 109 1.98 8.81 24.41
N PHE A 110 2.03 10.05 23.90
CA PHE A 110 3.29 10.79 23.82
C PHE A 110 3.51 11.64 25.07
N THR A 111 4.63 11.43 25.74
CA THR A 111 5.15 12.36 26.75
C THR A 111 6.43 12.98 26.22
N ALA A 112 6.43 14.30 26.05
CA ALA A 112 7.64 15.07 25.83
C ALA A 112 8.04 15.69 27.17
N ILE A 113 9.26 15.41 27.63
CA ILE A 113 9.83 16.02 28.83
C ILE A 113 11.02 16.87 28.40
N GLN A 114 11.00 18.15 28.74
CA GLN A 114 12.11 19.06 28.50
C GLN A 114 12.86 19.30 29.79
N ASN A 115 14.17 18.99 29.81
CA ASN A 115 15.08 19.36 30.88
C ASN A 115 16.36 19.94 30.27
N ASP A 116 16.71 21.17 30.64
CA ASP A 116 18.00 21.82 30.33
C ASP A 116 18.46 21.67 28.87
N HIS A 117 17.58 22.07 27.93
CA HIS A 117 17.75 22.03 26.47
C HIS A 117 17.69 20.65 25.79
N VAL A 118 17.42 19.58 26.54
CA VAL A 118 17.19 18.24 25.98
C VAL A 118 15.69 17.94 26.00
N VAL A 119 15.15 17.62 24.82
CA VAL A 119 13.79 17.10 24.68
C VAL A 119 13.86 15.58 24.63
N ASN A 120 13.46 14.93 25.72
CA ASN A 120 13.27 13.49 25.73
C ASN A 120 11.86 13.17 25.24
N ILE A 121 11.79 12.50 24.08
CA ILE A 121 10.55 12.00 23.48
C ILE A 121 10.53 10.50 23.69
N THR A 122 9.52 10.00 24.41
CA THR A 122 9.30 8.56 24.57
C THR A 122 8.04 8.18 23.82
N SER A 123 8.17 7.26 22.86
CA SER A 123 7.04 6.77 22.06
C SER A 123 6.26 5.65 22.75
N ASN A 124 6.71 5.13 23.89
CA ASN A 124 6.06 4.02 24.62
C ASN A 124 5.67 2.81 23.73
N GLY A 125 6.43 2.58 22.65
CA GLY A 125 6.17 1.50 21.68
C GLY A 125 5.20 1.86 20.53
N GLN A 126 4.77 3.11 20.38
CA GLN A 126 3.87 3.59 19.34
C GLN A 126 4.64 3.95 18.03
N CYS A 127 4.03 3.70 16.86
CA CYS A 127 4.59 4.11 15.56
C CYS A 127 4.28 5.58 15.24
N PHE A 128 5.19 6.23 14.51
CA PHE A 128 4.99 7.56 13.94
C PHE A 128 4.44 7.44 12.52
N SER A 129 3.18 7.82 12.31
CA SER A 129 2.55 7.84 10.97
C SER A 129 2.81 9.16 10.22
N ARG A 130 3.36 10.19 10.87
CA ARG A 130 3.77 11.48 10.26
C ARG A 130 4.99 12.07 10.98
N ALA A 131 5.73 12.94 10.30
CA ALA A 131 6.86 13.67 10.89
C ALA A 131 6.37 14.61 12.00
N MET A 132 6.95 14.49 13.19
CA MET A 132 6.72 15.41 14.31
C MET A 132 7.64 16.62 14.13
N ILE A 133 7.06 17.81 13.92
CA ILE A 133 7.82 19.07 13.88
C ILE A 133 7.94 19.59 15.31
N ILE A 134 9.17 19.66 15.83
CA ILE A 134 9.46 20.35 17.08
C ILE A 134 9.70 21.82 16.72
N SER A 135 8.67 22.66 16.78
CA SER A 135 8.85 24.10 16.66
C SER A 135 9.42 24.65 17.97
N GLY A 136 10.67 25.12 17.93
CA GLY A 136 11.24 25.93 19.00
C GLY A 136 10.60 27.32 19.01
N VAL A 137 10.27 27.82 20.21
CA VAL A 137 10.02 29.25 20.46
C VAL A 137 11.34 30.00 20.61
#